data_AF-A0A7V1V2Z2-F1
#
_entry.id   AF-A0A7V1V2Z2-F1
#
_cell.length_a   1.000
_cell.length_b   1.000
_cell.length_c   1.000
_cell.angle_alpha   90.00
_cell.angle_beta   90.00
_cell.angle_gamma   90.00
#
_symmetry.space_group_name_H-M   'P 1'
#
loop_
_entity.id
_entity.type
_entity.pdbx_description
1 polymer ?
#
loop_
_entity_poly.entity_id
_entity_poly.type
_entity_poly.pdbx_seq_one_letter_code
_entity_poly.pdbx_strand_id
1 'polypeptide(L)'
;MSDLTTQEQTNVRAALRFLKMRCGSWERLAKVLRLKLSTLAHVNGGRSVSASLAFRAARLASVPVDDVIAGKYPPAGACPHCGHIAPNGATADAAR
;
A
#
# COMPACT_ATOMS: atom_id res chain seq x y z
N MET A 1 -21.89 -2.83 2.74
CA MET A 1 -21.23 -3.14 1.45
C MET A 1 -20.01 -2.25 1.29
N SER A 2 -18.96 -2.77 0.67
CA SER A 2 -17.76 -2.02 0.29
C SER A 2 -17.82 -1.78 -1.21
N ASP A 3 -17.46 -0.60 -1.69
CA ASP A 3 -17.37 -0.28 -3.12
C ASP A 3 -16.22 -1.02 -3.83
N LEU A 4 -15.34 -1.65 -3.04
CA LEU A 4 -14.19 -2.43 -3.48
C LEU A 4 -14.42 -3.91 -3.19
N THR A 5 -14.09 -4.76 -4.17
CA THR A 5 -14.00 -6.22 -4.05
C THR A 5 -12.94 -6.63 -3.02
N THR A 6 -12.99 -7.87 -2.54
CA THR A 6 -12.01 -8.40 -1.57
C THR A 6 -10.57 -8.33 -2.09
N GLN A 7 -10.37 -8.54 -3.40
CA GLN A 7 -9.04 -8.48 -4.02
C GLN A 7 -8.53 -7.04 -4.04
N GLU A 8 -9.35 -6.09 -4.47
CA GLU A 8 -8.98 -4.66 -4.51
C GLU A 8 -8.68 -4.12 -3.11
N GLN A 9 -9.47 -4.53 -2.09
CA GLN A 9 -9.16 -4.19 -0.70
C GLN A 9 -7.81 -4.76 -0.26
N THR A 10 -7.44 -5.96 -0.72
CA THR A 10 -6.15 -6.57 -0.42
C THR A 10 -5.00 -5.81 -1.07
N ASN A 11 -5.18 -5.35 -2.31
CA ASN A 11 -4.23 -4.51 -3.03
C ASN A 11 -4.03 -3.16 -2.32
N VAL A 12 -5.11 -2.50 -1.90
CA VAL A 12 -5.01 -1.26 -1.13
C VAL A 12 -4.31 -1.47 0.22
N ARG A 13 -4.57 -2.60 0.91
CA ARG A 13 -3.82 -2.95 2.14
C ARG A 13 -2.33 -3.17 1.89
N ALA A 14 -1.95 -3.73 0.74
CA ALA A 14 -0.54 -3.86 0.35
C ALA A 14 0.10 -2.48 0.12
N ALA A 15 -0.59 -1.59 -0.61
CA ALA A 15 -0.16 -0.21 -0.81
C ALA A 15 0.02 0.56 0.50
N LEU A 16 -0.92 0.44 1.45
CA LEU A 16 -0.81 1.09 2.76
C LEU A 16 0.40 0.57 3.57
N ARG A 17 0.67 -0.74 3.52
CA ARG A 17 1.85 -1.32 4.19
C ARG A 17 3.15 -0.81 3.58
N PHE A 18 3.22 -0.71 2.26
CA PHE A 18 4.37 -0.13 1.57
C PHE A 18 4.56 1.36 1.91
N LEU A 19 3.48 2.15 1.91
CA LEU A 19 3.50 3.56 2.30
C LEU A 19 3.90 3.74 3.77
N LYS A 20 3.49 2.83 4.65
CA LYS A 20 3.94 2.83 6.06
C LYS A 20 5.45 2.66 6.14
N MET A 21 6.05 1.79 5.31
CA MET A 21 7.51 1.64 5.28
C MET A 21 8.21 2.92 4.83
N ARG A 22 7.68 3.60 3.80
CA ARG A 22 8.22 4.89 3.35
C ARG A 22 8.05 6.02 4.36
N CYS A 23 6.93 6.06 5.09
CA CYS A 23 6.67 7.05 6.14
C CYS A 23 7.41 6.73 7.46
N GLY A 24 7.85 5.48 7.64
CA GLY A 24 8.53 4.95 8.83
C GLY A 24 7.60 4.41 9.92
N SER A 25 6.36 4.91 10.04
CA SER A 25 5.43 4.43 11.08
C SER A 25 3.96 4.59 10.67
N TRP A 26 3.07 3.86 11.36
CA TRP A 26 1.62 3.95 11.15
C TRP A 26 1.05 5.30 11.62
N GLU A 27 1.62 5.88 12.67
CA GLU A 27 1.25 7.20 13.19
C GLU A 27 1.54 8.29 12.17
N ARG A 28 2.73 8.25 11.53
CA ARG A 28 3.10 9.19 10.48
C ARG A 28 2.21 9.01 9.25
N LEU A 29 1.96 7.77 8.83
CA LEU A 29 1.06 7.49 7.72
C LEU A 29 -0.36 8.00 8.00
N ALA A 30 -0.90 7.77 9.20
CA ALA A 30 -2.22 8.26 9.60
C ALA A 30 -2.30 9.79 9.54
N LYS A 31 -1.27 10.49 10.05
CA LYS A 31 -1.19 11.96 9.98
C LYS A 31 -1.19 12.46 8.53
N VAL A 32 -0.37 11.86 7.67
CA VAL A 32 -0.28 12.24 6.25
C VAL A 32 -1.59 11.98 5.51
N LEU A 33 -2.24 10.84 5.78
CA LEU A 33 -3.55 10.50 5.21
C LEU A 33 -4.71 11.26 5.86
N ARG A 34 -4.46 12.07 6.90
CA ARG A 34 -5.48 12.78 7.71
C ARG A 34 -6.56 11.84 8.26
N LEU A 35 -6.12 10.77 8.92
CA LEU A 35 -6.95 9.73 9.53
C LEU A 35 -6.55 9.50 11.00
N LYS A 36 -7.45 8.88 11.76
CA LYS A 36 -7.11 8.36 13.09
C LYS A 36 -6.23 7.12 12.94
N LEU A 37 -5.27 6.94 13.85
CA LEU A 37 -4.44 5.74 13.89
C LEU A 37 -5.29 4.46 14.00
N SER A 38 -6.34 4.51 14.82
CA SER A 38 -7.29 3.40 14.98
C SER A 38 -7.95 3.00 13.64
N THR A 39 -8.23 3.95 12.75
CA THR A 39 -8.77 3.65 11.42
C THR A 39 -7.80 2.78 10.62
N LEU A 40 -6.52 3.14 10.58
CA LEU A 40 -5.51 2.33 9.87
C LEU A 40 -5.28 0.99 10.56
N ALA A 41 -5.29 0.95 11.90
CA ALA A 41 -5.16 -0.29 12.66
C ALA A 41 -6.30 -1.27 12.33
N HIS A 42 -7.56 -0.80 12.29
CA HIS A 42 -8.71 -1.62 11.92
C HIS A 42 -8.63 -2.11 10.47
N VAL A 43 -8.23 -1.24 9.54
CA VAL A 43 -8.07 -1.64 8.12
C VAL A 43 -6.97 -2.68 7.97
N ASN A 44 -5.84 -2.50 8.67
CA ASN A 44 -4.76 -3.49 8.70
C ASN A 44 -5.22 -4.80 9.37
N GLY A 45 -6.11 -4.73 10.36
CA GLY A 45 -6.75 -5.87 11.02
C GLY A 45 -7.90 -6.52 10.24
N GLY A 46 -8.13 -6.13 8.97
CA GLY A 46 -9.10 -6.78 8.09
C GLY A 46 -10.45 -6.07 7.94
N ARG A 47 -10.64 -4.89 8.54
CA ARG A 47 -11.82 -4.06 8.25
C ARG A 47 -11.84 -3.64 6.79
N SER A 48 -13.04 -3.45 6.25
CA SER A 48 -13.23 -3.02 4.87
C SER A 48 -12.51 -1.70 4.58
N VAL A 49 -11.90 -1.64 3.40
CA VAL A 49 -11.27 -0.42 2.88
C VAL A 49 -12.35 0.38 2.14
N SER A 50 -12.43 1.69 2.39
CA SER A 50 -13.31 2.58 1.61
C SER A 50 -12.63 3.05 0.31
N ALA A 51 -13.42 3.38 -0.71
CA ALA A 51 -12.91 4.00 -1.94
C ALA A 51 -12.15 5.31 -1.65
N SER A 52 -12.61 6.10 -0.67
CA SER A 52 -11.93 7.32 -0.23
C SER A 52 -10.54 7.07 0.36
N LEU A 53 -10.34 5.93 1.05
CA LEU A 53 -9.02 5.54 1.57
C LEU A 53 -8.09 5.11 0.44
N ALA A 54 -8.59 4.34 -0.53
CA ALA A 54 -7.83 3.96 -1.73
C ALA A 54 -7.36 5.19 -2.50
N PHE A 55 -8.26 6.17 -2.72
CA PHE A 55 -7.91 7.43 -3.39
C PHE A 55 -6.85 8.22 -2.62
N ARG A 56 -6.95 8.33 -1.29
CA ARG A 56 -5.93 9.02 -0.46
C ARG A 56 -4.57 8.31 -0.53
N ALA A 57 -4.55 6.98 -0.54
CA ALA A 57 -3.32 6.21 -0.70
C ALA A 57 -2.67 6.47 -2.08
N ALA A 58 -3.46 6.48 -3.15
CA ALA A 58 -2.99 6.79 -4.50
C ALA A 58 -2.42 8.21 -4.60
N ARG A 59 -3.12 9.20 -4.03
CA ARG A 59 -2.65 10.59 -3.95
C ARG A 59 -1.34 10.73 -3.19
N LEU A 60 -1.18 10.02 -2.07
CA LEU A 60 0.09 10.01 -1.32
C LEU A 60 1.23 9.36 -2.12
N ALA A 61 0.92 8.27 -2.83
CA ALA A 61 1.87 7.57 -3.68
C ALA A 61 2.19 8.30 -4.99
N SER A 62 1.43 9.34 -5.35
CA SER A 62 1.49 10.03 -6.65
C SER A 62 1.33 9.07 -7.84
N VAL A 63 0.42 8.11 -7.73
CA VAL A 63 0.07 7.14 -8.79
C VAL A 63 -1.43 7.21 -9.10
N PRO A 64 -1.87 6.76 -10.29
CA PRO A 64 -3.28 6.57 -10.59
C PRO A 64 -3.97 5.68 -9.54
N VAL A 65 -5.24 5.98 -9.21
CA VAL A 65 -6.01 5.17 -8.25
C VAL A 65 -6.21 3.74 -8.75
N ASP A 66 -6.37 3.58 -10.07
CA ASP A 66 -6.49 2.28 -10.71
C ASP A 66 -5.25 1.40 -10.50
N ASP A 67 -4.06 1.98 -10.39
CA ASP A 67 -2.83 1.21 -10.13
C ASP A 67 -2.81 0.66 -8.69
N VAL A 68 -3.39 1.38 -7.74
CA VAL A 68 -3.55 0.90 -6.35
C VAL A 68 -4.61 -0.19 -6.28
N ILE A 69 -5.76 0.03 -6.94
CA ILE A 69 -6.90 -0.89 -6.92
C ILE A 69 -6.55 -2.19 -7.65
N ALA A 70 -5.92 -2.10 -8.83
CA ALA A 70 -5.47 -3.24 -9.63
C ALA A 70 -4.22 -3.95 -9.07
N GLY A 71 -3.59 -3.41 -8.03
CA GLY A 71 -2.41 -4.03 -7.39
C GLY A 71 -1.11 -3.86 -8.16
N LYS A 72 -1.03 -2.90 -9.08
CA LYS A 72 0.22 -2.50 -9.75
C LYS A 72 1.11 -1.65 -8.84
N TYR A 73 0.53 -1.06 -7.79
CA TYR A 73 1.25 -0.37 -6.73
C TYR A 73 1.08 -1.13 -5.39
N PRO A 74 2.17 -1.45 -4.66
CA PRO A 74 3.57 -1.15 -4.99
C PRO A 74 4.08 -1.94 -6.21
N PRO A 75 5.10 -1.43 -6.94
CA PRO A 75 5.62 -2.10 -8.12
C PRO A 75 6.22 -3.46 -7.77
N ALA A 76 6.15 -4.39 -8.73
CA ALA A 76 6.75 -5.71 -8.60
C ALA A 76 8.25 -5.61 -8.26
N GLY A 77 8.72 -6.45 -7.35
CA GLY A 77 10.12 -6.41 -6.86
C GLY A 77 10.36 -5.40 -5.74
N ALA A 78 9.35 -4.66 -5.28
CA ALA A 78 9.45 -3.89 -4.05
C ALA A 78 9.63 -4.81 -2.83
N CYS A 79 10.73 -4.63 -2.09
CA CYS A 79 10.98 -5.38 -0.87
C CYS A 79 9.86 -5.15 0.15
N PRO A 80 9.23 -6.21 0.69
CA PRO A 80 8.13 -6.07 1.65
C PRO A 80 8.58 -5.48 3.00
N HIS A 81 9.88 -5.48 3.29
CA HIS A 81 10.43 -5.02 4.57
C HIS A 81 10.95 -3.58 4.55
N CYS A 82 11.54 -3.10 3.45
CA CYS A 82 12.11 -1.75 3.40
C CYS A 82 11.50 -0.88 2.29
N GLY A 83 10.70 -1.46 1.39
CA GLY A 83 10.11 -0.75 0.26
C GLY A 83 11.13 -0.32 -0.81
N HIS A 84 12.36 -0.84 -0.74
CA HIS A 84 13.36 -0.66 -1.79
C HIS A 84 12.94 -1.47 -3.03
N ILE A 85 13.01 -0.83 -4.19
CA ILE A 85 12.81 -1.48 -5.49
C ILE A 85 14.20 -1.67 -6.04
N ALA A 86 14.64 -2.93 -6.22
CA ALA A 86 15.93 -3.18 -6.84
C ALA A 86 15.94 -2.49 -8.22
N PRO A 87 16.94 -1.65 -8.54
CA PRO A 87 17.06 -1.11 -9.89
C PRO A 87 17.22 -2.29 -10.84
N ASN A 88 16.40 -2.35 -11.90
CA ASN A 88 16.37 -3.43 -12.87
C ASN A 88 17.80 -3.83 -13.30
N GLY A 89 18.24 -5.02 -12.88
CA GLY A 89 19.59 -5.52 -13.13
C GLY A 89 20.07 -6.64 -12.19
N ALA A 90 19.44 -6.85 -11.02
CA ALA A 90 19.71 -8.04 -10.21
C ALA A 90 18.79 -9.18 -10.63
N THR A 91 19.09 -9.80 -11.77
CA THR A 91 18.58 -11.12 -12.10
C THR A 91 18.93 -12.09 -10.98
N ALA A 92 17.97 -12.93 -10.65
CA ALA A 92 18.10 -14.05 -9.74
C ALA A 92 19.05 -15.14 -10.31
N ASP A 93 20.35 -14.84 -10.37
CA ASP A 93 21.42 -15.83 -10.60
C ASP A 93 22.36 -15.85 -9.38
N ALA A 94 21.86 -16.44 -8.30
CA ALA A 94 22.70 -16.98 -7.23
C ALA A 94 22.02 -18.22 -6.65
N ALA A 95 21.67 -19.15 -7.54
CA ALA A 95 21.45 -20.55 -7.23
C ALA A 95 22.34 -21.36 -8.17
N ARG A 96 23.63 -21.44 -7.84
CA ARG A 96 24.55 -22.51 -8.23
C ARG A 96 25.78 -22.49 -7.32
#